data_AF-A0A2D3L5D4-F1
#
_entry.id   AF-A0A2D3L5D4-F1
#
_cell.length_a   1.000
_cell.length_b   1.000
_cell.length_c   1.000
_cell.angle_alpha   90.00
_cell.angle_beta   90.00
_cell.angle_gamma   90.00
#
_symmetry.space_group_name_H-M   'P 1'
#
loop_
_entity.id
_entity.type
_entity.pdbx_description
1 polymer ?
#
loop_
_entity_poly.entity_id
_entity_poly.type
_entity_poly.pdbx_seq_one_letter_code
_entity_poly.pdbx_strand_id
1 'polypeptide(L)'
;MDDKFPSLSKLQKQEKRKLVDNCVKYHIITTTLDYLVTSKFLWAKEAVSYMTVREWLNKRATYNYMWTVPVVQIDLWLHEMIWLELVSFNQDKQEFTLTEHGYSVYKSQQYHSIYASLLEAKYSRKIAFRSIIVSIFAFLISFITLVVTYLSYIK
;
A
#
# COMPACT_ATOMS: atom_id res chain seq x y z
N MET A 1 -3.05 -35.76 12.02
CA MET A 1 -2.74 -34.63 11.11
C MET A 1 -1.57 -33.91 11.74
N ASP A 2 -0.38 -34.00 11.14
CA ASP A 2 0.82 -33.38 11.68
C ASP A 2 0.73 -31.86 11.55
N ASP A 3 0.43 -31.19 12.66
CA ASP A 3 0.53 -29.72 12.81
C ASP A 3 2.01 -29.31 12.86
N LYS A 4 2.67 -29.42 11.72
CA LYS A 4 4.04 -28.93 11.55
C LYS A 4 3.97 -27.43 11.34
N PHE A 5 4.32 -26.67 12.38
CA PHE A 5 4.42 -25.21 12.29
C PHE A 5 5.18 -24.81 11.01
N PRO A 6 4.63 -23.87 10.21
CA PRO A 6 5.27 -23.44 8.98
C PRO A 6 6.65 -22.85 9.27
N SER A 7 7.62 -23.14 8.41
CA SER A 7 8.99 -22.62 8.56
C SER A 7 9.01 -21.09 8.62
N LEU A 8 9.95 -20.51 9.37
CA LEU A 8 10.13 -19.06 9.52
C LEU A 8 10.18 -18.33 8.16
N SER A 9 10.81 -18.95 7.16
CA SER A 9 10.89 -18.44 5.79
C SER A 9 9.54 -18.37 5.07
N LYS A 10 8.63 -19.32 5.32
CA LYS A 10 7.26 -19.31 4.77
C LYS A 10 6.41 -18.24 5.47
N LEU A 11 6.53 -18.12 6.79
CA LEU A 11 5.84 -17.08 7.58
C LEU A 11 6.24 -15.68 7.11
N GLN A 12 7.54 -15.41 6.95
CA GLN A 12 8.04 -14.12 6.44
C GLN A 12 7.54 -13.82 5.02
N LYS A 13 7.43 -14.82 4.15
CA LYS A 13 6.87 -14.65 2.79
C LYS A 13 5.37 -14.33 2.84
N GLN A 14 4.61 -15.01 3.68
CA GLN A 14 3.18 -14.75 3.86
C GLN A 14 2.93 -13.35 4.43
N GLU A 15 3.69 -12.94 5.44
CA GLU A 15 3.58 -11.62 6.05
C GLU A 15 3.92 -10.50 5.05
N LYS A 16 4.97 -10.68 4.24
CA LYS A 16 5.30 -9.75 3.16
C LYS A 16 4.17 -9.62 2.13
N ARG A 17 3.52 -10.72 1.75
CA ARG A 17 2.36 -10.69 0.84
C ARG A 17 1.19 -9.95 1.46
N LYS A 18 0.80 -10.30 2.69
CA LYS A 18 -0.28 -9.62 3.43
C LYS A 18 -0.06 -8.11 3.56
N LEU A 19 1.18 -7.70 3.87
CA LEU A 19 1.51 -6.27 3.96
C LEU A 19 1.35 -5.57 2.61
N VAL A 20 1.79 -6.20 1.52
CA VAL A 20 1.64 -5.68 0.16
C VAL A 20 0.16 -5.60 -0.25
N ASP A 21 -0.62 -6.64 0.02
CA ASP A 21 -2.07 -6.68 -0.26
C ASP A 21 -2.80 -5.57 0.50
N ASN A 22 -2.48 -5.39 1.77
CA ASN A 22 -3.04 -4.31 2.59
C ASN A 22 -2.67 -2.92 2.02
N CYS A 23 -1.42 -2.70 1.62
CA CYS A 23 -1.05 -1.43 0.99
C CYS A 23 -1.88 -1.14 -0.26
N VAL A 24 -2.07 -2.13 -1.14
CA VAL A 24 -2.85 -1.92 -2.38
C VAL A 24 -4.33 -1.74 -2.07
N LYS A 25 -4.89 -2.52 -1.15
CA LYS A 25 -6.25 -2.36 -0.66
C LYS A 25 -6.49 -0.93 -0.17
N TYR A 26 -5.68 -0.45 0.77
CA TYR A 26 -5.87 0.88 1.34
C TYR A 26 -5.60 1.98 0.32
N HIS A 27 -4.66 1.81 -0.61
CA HIS A 27 -4.49 2.71 -1.75
C HIS A 27 -5.77 2.83 -2.60
N ILE A 28 -6.44 1.71 -2.90
CA ILE A 28 -7.69 1.71 -3.67
C ILE A 28 -8.82 2.40 -2.90
N ILE A 29 -8.95 2.11 -1.60
CA ILE A 29 -9.96 2.73 -0.74
C ILE A 29 -9.75 4.25 -0.69
N THR A 30 -8.53 4.71 -0.38
CA THR A 30 -8.24 6.15 -0.26
C THR A 30 -8.40 6.87 -1.59
N THR A 31 -7.90 6.28 -2.69
CA THR A 31 -7.99 6.88 -4.03
C THR A 31 -9.43 6.97 -4.53
N THR A 32 -10.25 5.96 -4.23
CA THR A 32 -11.68 5.98 -4.56
C THR A 32 -12.41 7.05 -3.74
N LEU A 33 -12.13 7.15 -2.44
CA LEU A 33 -12.72 8.19 -1.59
C LEU A 33 -12.30 9.60 -2.04
N ASP A 34 -11.02 9.82 -2.35
CA ASP A 34 -10.52 11.09 -2.88
C ASP A 34 -11.31 11.49 -4.13
N TYR A 35 -11.55 10.53 -5.02
CA TYR A 35 -12.29 10.77 -6.25
C TYR A 35 -13.76 11.09 -6.01
N LEU A 36 -14.44 10.34 -5.14
CA LEU A 36 -15.85 10.57 -4.83
C LEU A 36 -16.07 11.89 -4.10
N VAL A 37 -15.18 12.26 -3.18
CA VAL A 37 -15.21 13.57 -2.51
C VAL A 37 -14.96 14.70 -3.51
N THR A 38 -13.95 14.56 -4.37
CA THR A 38 -13.68 15.51 -5.46
C THR A 38 -14.91 15.66 -6.36
N SER A 39 -15.51 14.55 -6.78
CA SER A 39 -16.70 14.57 -7.64
C SER A 39 -17.87 15.28 -6.99
N LYS A 40 -18.16 14.96 -5.72
CA LYS A 40 -19.29 15.53 -4.99
C LYS A 40 -19.12 17.03 -4.74
N PHE A 41 -17.95 17.47 -4.27
CA PHE A 41 -17.75 18.84 -3.80
C PHE A 41 -17.13 19.79 -4.84
N LEU A 42 -16.28 19.30 -5.74
CA LEU A 42 -15.64 20.15 -6.75
C LEU A 42 -16.38 20.12 -8.09
N TRP A 43 -17.03 19.00 -8.43
CA TRP A 43 -17.72 18.86 -9.72
C TRP A 43 -19.24 18.77 -9.60
N ALA A 44 -19.80 18.91 -8.39
CA ALA A 44 -21.24 18.83 -8.11
C ALA A 44 -21.91 17.56 -8.67
N LYS A 45 -21.15 16.46 -8.73
CA LYS A 45 -21.61 15.17 -9.24
C LYS A 45 -21.69 14.17 -8.09
N GLU A 46 -22.91 13.90 -7.65
CA GLU A 46 -23.18 13.06 -6.48
C GLU A 46 -22.92 11.57 -6.72
N ALA A 47 -23.31 11.07 -7.88
CA ALA A 47 -23.16 9.68 -8.28
C ALA A 47 -22.11 9.56 -9.39
N VAL A 48 -21.24 8.56 -9.29
CA VAL A 48 -20.16 8.32 -10.26
C VAL A 48 -20.16 6.87 -10.71
N SER A 49 -20.07 6.65 -12.02
CA SER A 49 -20.08 5.29 -12.55
C SER A 49 -18.86 4.49 -12.08
N TYR A 50 -19.09 3.20 -11.86
CA TYR A 50 -18.07 2.23 -11.50
C TYR A 50 -16.91 2.24 -12.51
N MET A 51 -17.22 2.36 -13.81
CA MET A 51 -16.20 2.44 -14.87
C MET A 51 -15.29 3.65 -14.71
N THR A 52 -15.85 4.82 -14.38
CA THR A 52 -15.03 6.02 -14.18
C THR A 52 -14.14 5.90 -12.94
N VAL A 53 -14.63 5.29 -11.86
CA VAL A 53 -13.79 4.98 -10.67
C VAL A 53 -12.62 4.08 -11.07
N ARG A 54 -12.87 3.03 -11.86
CA ARG A 54 -11.83 2.11 -12.35
C ARG A 54 -10.79 2.80 -13.23
N GLU A 55 -11.22 3.64 -14.16
CA GLU A 55 -10.32 4.45 -14.97
C GLU A 55 -9.46 5.39 -14.11
N TRP A 56 -10.05 6.00 -13.09
CA TRP A 56 -9.33 6.86 -12.15
C TRP A 56 -8.27 6.09 -11.37
N LEU A 57 -8.62 4.90 -10.85
CA LEU A 57 -7.68 4.01 -10.16
C LEU A 57 -6.50 3.61 -11.07
N ASN A 58 -6.78 3.28 -12.33
CA ASN A 58 -5.73 2.95 -13.30
C ASN A 58 -4.79 4.14 -13.57
N LYS A 59 -5.32 5.36 -13.68
CA LYS A 59 -4.51 6.59 -13.86
C LYS A 59 -3.63 6.88 -12.64
N ARG A 60 -4.08 6.52 -11.44
CA ARG A 60 -3.36 6.72 -10.17
C ARG A 60 -2.70 5.46 -9.63
N ALA A 61 -2.40 4.49 -10.50
CA ALA A 61 -1.69 3.29 -10.12
C ALA A 61 -0.22 3.60 -9.77
N THR A 62 0.07 3.82 -8.49
CA THR A 62 1.41 4.20 -7.99
C THR A 62 2.19 3.03 -7.43
N TYR A 63 1.55 1.87 -7.24
CA TYR A 63 2.19 0.70 -6.64
C TYR A 63 2.56 -0.31 -7.74
N ASN A 64 3.85 -0.66 -7.87
CA ASN A 64 4.30 -1.66 -8.88
C ASN A 64 3.49 -2.98 -8.81
N TYR A 65 3.07 -3.38 -7.61
CA TYR A 65 2.26 -4.58 -7.41
C TYR A 65 0.79 -4.40 -7.83
N MET A 66 0.27 -3.17 -7.89
CA MET A 66 -1.10 -2.87 -8.33
C MET A 66 -1.33 -3.34 -9.77
N TRP A 67 -0.32 -3.24 -10.63
CA TRP A 67 -0.32 -3.76 -12.00
C TRP A 67 -0.34 -5.29 -12.08
N THR A 68 -0.02 -5.98 -10.99
CA THR A 68 -0.05 -7.44 -10.88
C THR A 68 -1.24 -7.97 -10.08
N VAL A 69 -2.08 -7.07 -9.55
CA VAL A 69 -3.28 -7.44 -8.82
C VAL A 69 -4.36 -7.87 -9.83
N PRO A 70 -4.96 -9.06 -9.68
CA PRO A 70 -6.07 -9.48 -10.52
C PRO A 70 -7.22 -8.48 -10.44
N VAL A 71 -7.85 -8.19 -11.58
CA VAL A 71 -9.01 -7.31 -11.67
C VAL A 71 -10.09 -7.63 -10.63
N VAL A 72 -10.36 -8.93 -10.43
CA VAL A 72 -11.34 -9.43 -9.44
C VAL A 72 -11.03 -8.97 -8.02
N GLN A 73 -9.74 -8.85 -7.66
CA GLN A 73 -9.34 -8.44 -6.32
C GLN A 73 -9.62 -6.94 -6.07
N ILE A 74 -9.48 -6.12 -7.11
CA ILE A 74 -9.85 -4.69 -7.06
C ILE A 74 -11.36 -4.57 -6.81
N ASP A 75 -12.15 -5.41 -7.47
CA ASP A 75 -13.60 -5.43 -7.30
C ASP A 75 -14.03 -5.87 -5.91
N LEU A 76 -13.37 -6.87 -5.34
CA LEU A 76 -13.60 -7.28 -3.96
C LEU A 76 -13.37 -6.14 -2.97
N TRP A 77 -12.33 -5.32 -3.16
CA TRP A 77 -12.08 -4.18 -2.27
C TRP A 77 -13.05 -3.01 -2.49
N LEU A 78 -13.51 -2.78 -3.73
CA LEU A 78 -14.59 -1.82 -3.99
C LEU A 78 -15.91 -2.28 -3.35
N HIS A 79 -16.21 -3.59 -3.40
CA HIS A 79 -17.33 -4.17 -2.68
C HIS A 79 -17.18 -4.08 -1.16
N GLU A 80 -15.96 -4.20 -0.65
CA GLU A 80 -15.70 -4.00 0.77
C GLU A 80 -16.01 -2.56 1.21
N MET A 81 -15.80 -1.56 0.35
CA MET A 81 -16.20 -0.18 0.65
C MET A 81 -17.72 -0.02 0.79
N ILE A 82 -18.51 -0.82 0.06
CA ILE A 82 -19.96 -0.88 0.20
C ILE A 82 -20.33 -1.50 1.54
N TRP A 83 -19.69 -2.63 1.89
CA TRP A 83 -19.91 -3.32 3.16
C TRP A 83 -19.57 -2.45 4.38
N LEU A 84 -18.51 -1.65 4.27
CA LEU A 84 -18.08 -0.70 5.29
C LEU A 84 -18.91 0.60 5.30
N GLU A 85 -19.99 0.65 4.51
CA GLU A 85 -20.88 1.80 4.37
C GLU A 85 -20.16 3.11 4.00
N LEU A 86 -18.99 3.02 3.37
CA LEU A 86 -18.24 4.19 2.90
C LEU A 86 -18.85 4.75 1.62
N VAL A 87 -19.44 3.88 0.82
CA VAL A 87 -20.10 4.20 -0.44
C VAL A 87 -21.40 3.42 -0.55
N SER A 88 -22.41 4.03 -1.16
CA SER A 88 -23.61 3.33 -1.63
C SER A 88 -23.41 2.98 -3.10
N PHE A 89 -23.95 1.84 -3.52
CA PHE A 89 -23.87 1.39 -4.91
C PHE A 89 -25.26 1.17 -5.49
N ASN A 90 -25.58 1.93 -6.54
CA ASN A 90 -26.78 1.71 -7.35
C ASN A 90 -26.47 0.64 -8.40
N GLN A 91 -27.05 -0.54 -8.22
CA GLN A 91 -26.79 -1.69 -9.09
C GLN A 91 -27.35 -1.51 -10.51
N ASP A 92 -28.51 -0.87 -10.65
CA ASP A 92 -29.15 -0.65 -11.96
C ASP A 92 -28.34 0.30 -12.85
N LYS A 93 -27.78 1.34 -12.23
CA LYS A 93 -26.99 2.37 -12.93
C LYS A 93 -25.48 2.09 -12.92
N GLN A 94 -25.03 1.12 -12.12
CA GLN A 94 -23.61 0.83 -11.87
C GLN A 94 -22.87 2.08 -11.36
N GLU A 95 -23.43 2.75 -10.36
CA GLU A 95 -22.93 4.02 -9.83
C GLU A 95 -22.63 3.96 -8.33
N PHE A 96 -21.50 4.53 -7.93
CA PHE A 96 -21.16 4.78 -6.54
C PHE A 96 -21.59 6.17 -6.12
N THR A 97 -22.10 6.27 -4.89
CA THR A 97 -22.40 7.54 -4.22
C THR A 97 -21.68 7.57 -2.88
N LEU A 98 -21.08 8.71 -2.53
CA LEU A 98 -20.46 8.89 -1.22
C LEU A 98 -21.53 8.99 -0.12
N THR A 99 -21.45 8.12 0.88
CA THR A 99 -22.33 8.17 2.06
C THR A 99 -21.89 9.26 3.03
N GLU A 100 -22.76 9.63 3.97
CA GLU A 100 -22.38 10.54 5.06
C GLU A 100 -21.31 9.92 5.96
N HIS A 101 -21.41 8.62 6.26
CA HIS A 101 -20.39 7.89 7.01
C HIS A 101 -19.04 7.92 6.30
N GLY A 102 -19.01 7.59 5.00
CA GLY A 102 -17.81 7.62 4.18
C GLY A 102 -17.18 9.01 4.12
N TYR A 103 -17.99 10.07 4.05
CA TYR A 103 -17.48 11.44 4.12
C TYR A 103 -16.89 11.78 5.50
N SER A 104 -17.52 11.36 6.60
CA SER A 104 -16.98 11.54 7.96
C SER A 104 -15.64 10.82 8.15
N VAL A 105 -15.55 9.57 7.66
CA VAL A 105 -14.31 8.78 7.69
C VAL A 105 -13.22 9.41 6.82
N TYR A 106 -13.58 9.95 5.66
CA TYR A 106 -12.67 10.72 4.82
C TYR A 106 -12.14 11.97 5.55
N LYS A 107 -13.03 12.74 6.18
CA LYS A 107 -12.68 13.96 6.91
C LYS A 107 -11.74 13.68 8.08
N SER A 108 -11.95 12.56 8.79
CA SER A 108 -11.06 12.11 9.86
C SER A 108 -9.75 11.49 9.36
N GLN A 109 -9.55 11.38 8.04
CA GLN A 109 -8.35 10.83 7.41
C GLN A 109 -8.00 9.41 7.88
N GLN A 110 -8.98 8.63 8.32
CA GLN A 110 -8.74 7.34 8.97
C GLN A 110 -8.00 6.37 8.03
N TYR A 111 -8.53 6.14 6.82
CA TYR A 111 -7.90 5.24 5.85
C TYR A 111 -6.64 5.83 5.23
N HIS A 112 -6.58 7.15 5.04
CA HIS A 112 -5.38 7.84 4.56
C HIS A 112 -4.22 7.70 5.54
N SER A 113 -4.50 7.78 6.85
CA SER A 113 -3.51 7.57 7.90
C SER A 113 -3.01 6.13 7.92
N ILE A 114 -3.90 5.14 7.82
CA ILE A 114 -3.51 3.73 7.71
C ILE A 114 -2.62 3.51 6.48
N TYR A 115 -3.00 4.07 5.34
CA TYR A 115 -2.21 3.94 4.11
C TYR A 115 -0.84 4.60 4.23
N ALA A 116 -0.76 5.80 4.81
CA ALA A 116 0.49 6.50 5.07
C ALA A 116 1.41 5.70 6.01
N SER A 117 0.90 5.16 7.11
CA SER A 117 1.68 4.32 8.02
C SER A 117 2.21 3.05 7.35
N LEU A 118 1.43 2.43 6.47
CA LEU A 118 1.86 1.26 5.69
C LEU A 118 2.95 1.62 4.68
N LEU A 119 2.84 2.78 4.02
CA LEU A 119 3.86 3.33 3.14
C LEU A 119 5.16 3.61 3.91
N GLU A 120 5.06 4.31 5.03
CA GLU A 120 6.21 4.61 5.91
C GLU A 120 6.90 3.33 6.38
N ALA A 121 6.15 2.32 6.84
CA ALA A 121 6.70 1.03 7.24
C ALA A 121 7.47 0.35 6.09
N LYS A 122 6.97 0.45 4.86
CA LYS A 122 7.66 -0.07 3.67
C LYS A 122 8.92 0.73 3.34
N TYR A 123 8.85 2.05 3.33
CA TYR A 123 10.00 2.91 3.04
C TYR A 123 11.08 2.75 4.11
N SER A 124 10.70 2.69 5.38
CA SER A 124 11.59 2.42 6.51
C SER A 124 12.33 1.09 6.33
N ARG A 125 11.64 0.01 5.97
CA ARG A 125 12.30 -1.28 5.64
C ARG A 125 13.31 -1.15 4.49
N LYS A 126 13.00 -0.39 3.45
CA LYS A 126 13.90 -0.17 2.31
C LYS A 126 15.13 0.66 2.72
N ILE A 127 14.95 1.67 3.55
CA ILE A 127 16.03 2.50 4.09
C ILE A 127 16.92 1.66 5.01
N ALA A 128 16.34 0.86 5.91
CA ALA A 128 17.08 -0.03 6.80
C ALA A 128 17.94 -1.03 6.00
N PHE A 129 17.38 -1.63 4.95
CA PHE A 129 18.15 -2.54 4.08
C PHE A 129 19.31 -1.84 3.37
N ARG A 130 19.09 -0.61 2.87
CA ARG A 130 20.15 0.21 2.28
C ARG A 130 21.22 0.58 3.32
N SER A 131 20.81 0.91 4.53
CA SER A 131 21.73 1.21 5.63
C SER A 131 22.61 0.01 5.96
N ILE A 132 22.07 -1.21 5.99
CA ILE A 132 22.84 -2.43 6.22
C ILE A 132 23.91 -2.60 5.13
N ILE A 133 23.54 -2.40 3.86
CA ILE A 133 24.49 -2.49 2.73
C ILE A 133 25.63 -1.46 2.90
N VAL A 134 25.29 -0.21 3.19
CA VAL A 134 26.29 0.85 3.40
C VAL A 134 27.21 0.52 4.59
N SER A 135 26.66 0.00 5.69
CA SER A 135 27.45 -0.43 6.86
C SER A 135 28.41 -1.58 6.52
N ILE A 136 28.01 -2.53 5.67
CA ILE A 136 28.89 -3.62 5.22
C ILE A 136 30.07 -3.07 4.40
N PHE A 137 29.82 -2.15 3.48
CA PHE A 137 30.89 -1.51 2.71
C PHE A 137 31.83 -0.69 3.60
N ALA A 138 31.28 0.09 4.53
CA ALA A 138 32.08 0.87 5.48
C ALA A 138 32.98 -0.04 6.35
N PHE A 139 32.45 -1.18 6.80
CA PHE A 139 33.22 -2.17 7.53
C PHE A 139 34.36 -2.77 6.68
N LEU A 140 34.08 -3.18 5.44
CA LEU A 140 35.09 -3.73 4.54
C LEU A 140 36.21 -2.72 4.24
N ILE A 141 35.87 -1.47 3.97
CA ILE A 141 36.85 -0.40 3.73
C ILE A 141 37.72 -0.20 4.98
N SER A 142 37.09 -0.05 6.14
CA SER A 142 37.81 0.13 7.42
C SER A 142 38.75 -1.03 7.71
N PHE A 143 38.30 -2.27 7.46
CA PHE A 143 39.11 -3.47 7.64
C PHE A 143 40.31 -3.50 6.69
N ILE A 144 40.11 -3.21 5.40
CA ILE A 144 41.20 -3.14 4.41
C ILE A 144 42.22 -2.07 4.81
N THR A 145 41.75 -0.88 5.20
CA THR A 145 42.64 0.20 5.66
C THR A 145 43.46 -0.26 6.87
N LEU A 146 42.83 -0.90 7.85
CA LEU A 146 43.52 -1.41 9.04
C LEU A 146 44.60 -2.44 8.69
N VAL A 147 44.29 -3.38 7.78
CA VAL A 147 45.25 -4.39 7.30
C VAL A 147 46.41 -3.74 6.55
N VAL A 148 46.15 -2.78 5.66
CA VAL A 148 47.20 -2.06 4.92
C VAL A 148 48.10 -1.27 5.87
N THR A 149 47.53 -0.56 6.84
CA THR A 149 48.29 0.17 7.86
C THR A 149 49.14 -0.79 8.69
N TYR A 150 48.60 -1.91 9.13
CA TYR A 150 49.33 -2.93 9.89
C TYR A 150 50.50 -3.53 9.11
N LEU A 151 50.28 -3.90 7.84
CA LEU A 151 51.32 -4.43 6.95
C LEU A 151 52.40 -3.40 6.63
N SER A 152 52.05 -2.11 6.57
CA SER A 152 53.02 -1.02 6.36
C SER A 152 53.85 -0.72 7.61
N TYR A 153 53.35 -1.05 8.80
CA TYR A 153 54.05 -0.80 10.07
C TYR A 153 55.04 -1.92 10.44
N ILE A 154 54.83 -3.13 9.92
CA ILE A 154 55.71 -4.30 10.17
C ILE A 154 56.87 -4.36 9.17
N LYS A 155 56.79 -3.59 8.08
CA LYS A 155 57.84 -3.49 7.07
C LYS A 155 58.84 -2.40 7.43
#